data_AF-A0AAV0GRX1-F1
#
_entry.id   AF-A0AAV0GRX1-F1
#
_cell.length_a   1.000
_cell.length_b   1.000
_cell.length_c   1.000
_cell.angle_alpha   90.00
_cell.angle_beta   90.00
_cell.angle_gamma   90.00
#
_symmetry.space_group_name_H-M   'P 1'
#
loop_
_entity.id
_entity.type
_entity.pdbx_description
1 polymer ?
#
loop_
_entity_poly.entity_id
_entity_poly.type
_entity_poly.pdbx_seq_one_letter_code
_entity_poly.pdbx_strand_id
1 'polypeptide(L)'
;MGKWRVETARGEVYEAEFLVVAAGENGVPFVPEVDGMEGFGGVTLHSSGYRNGEEFKGKDVLVVGCGNSGMEIGLDLCNHGARASIVVRGPFHVVTRGMVHLGMQMLKYVKMKYVDSIVASMASFYYRDLPKYGIHRPALQGPFTHKSTTGKTPVIDVGTVDRIRSGQIQVNMHMHI
;
A
#
# COMPACT_ATOMS: atom_id res chain seq x y z
N MET A 1 -8.34 -31.41 -29.46
CA MET A 1 -7.52 -30.67 -28.47
C MET A 1 -7.93 -29.20 -28.55
N GLY A 2 -8.29 -28.59 -27.42
CA GLY A 2 -8.69 -27.18 -27.41
C GLY A 2 -7.48 -26.28 -27.58
N LYS A 3 -7.49 -25.42 -28.60
CA LYS A 3 -6.51 -24.34 -28.78
C LYS A 3 -7.05 -23.04 -28.19
N TRP A 4 -6.16 -22.19 -27.71
CA TRP A 4 -6.48 -20.80 -27.36
C TRP A 4 -6.50 -19.96 -28.63
N ARG A 5 -7.58 -19.20 -28.83
CA ARG A 5 -7.66 -18.13 -29.84
C ARG A 5 -7.51 -16.80 -29.11
N VAL A 6 -6.46 -16.05 -29.42
CA VAL A 6 -6.17 -14.74 -28.82
C VAL A 6 -6.35 -13.67 -29.89
N GLU A 7 -7.11 -12.64 -29.57
CA GLU A 7 -7.34 -11.49 -30.45
C GLU A 7 -6.72 -10.25 -29.82
N THR A 8 -5.88 -9.53 -30.57
CA THR A 8 -5.25 -8.29 -30.08
C THR A 8 -6.11 -7.09 -30.40
N ALA A 9 -5.91 -5.98 -29.68
CA ALA A 9 -6.59 -4.71 -29.97
C ALA A 9 -6.27 -4.16 -31.39
N ARG A 10 -5.25 -4.70 -32.07
CA ARG A 10 -4.90 -4.36 -33.46
C ARG A 10 -5.61 -5.26 -34.50
N GLY A 11 -6.45 -6.18 -34.05
CA GLY A 11 -7.20 -7.11 -34.90
C GLY A 11 -6.42 -8.34 -35.34
N GLU A 12 -5.23 -8.59 -34.76
CA GLU A 12 -4.45 -9.80 -35.06
C GLU A 12 -5.02 -10.99 -34.28
N VAL A 13 -5.05 -12.16 -34.92
CA VAL A 13 -5.56 -13.38 -34.30
C VAL A 13 -4.43 -14.41 -34.24
N TYR A 14 -4.17 -14.92 -33.04
CA TYR A 14 -3.17 -15.95 -32.78
C TYR A 14 -3.87 -17.21 -32.29
N GLU A 15 -3.38 -18.38 -32.73
CA GLU A 15 -3.76 -19.67 -32.17
C GLU A 15 -2.57 -20.28 -31.44
N ALA A 16 -2.78 -20.75 -30.20
CA ALA A 16 -1.74 -21.39 -29.41
C ALA A 16 -2.29 -22.60 -28.64
N GLU A 17 -1.43 -23.58 -28.38
CA GLU A 17 -1.76 -24.71 -27.52
C GLU A 17 -1.80 -24.32 -26.04
N PHE A 18 -0.98 -23.33 -25.65
CA PHE A 18 -0.86 -22.85 -24.29
C PHE A 18 -0.96 -21.32 -24.24
N LEU A 19 -1.61 -20.80 -23.20
CA LEU A 19 -1.71 -19.38 -22.90
C LEU A 19 -1.10 -19.11 -21.52
N VAL A 20 -0.13 -18.20 -21.46
CA VAL A 20 0.44 -17.71 -20.21
C VAL A 20 0.01 -16.26 -20.01
N VAL A 21 -0.76 -15.99 -18.95
CA VAL A 21 -1.21 -14.63 -18.62
C VAL A 21 -0.26 -14.02 -17.60
N ALA A 22 0.55 -13.05 -18.03
CA ALA A 22 1.51 -12.32 -17.20
C ALA A 22 1.20 -10.81 -17.10
N ALA A 23 -0.09 -10.45 -17.14
CA ALA A 23 -0.55 -9.06 -17.18
C ALA A 23 -0.41 -8.29 -15.85
N GLY A 24 -0.14 -8.99 -14.74
CA GLY A 24 -0.09 -8.40 -13.39
C GLY A 24 -1.47 -8.03 -12.83
N GLU A 25 -1.52 -7.62 -11.57
CA GLU A 25 -2.78 -7.34 -10.84
C GLU A 25 -3.07 -5.83 -10.69
N ASN A 26 -2.08 -4.95 -10.89
CA ASN A 26 -2.13 -3.53 -10.51
C ASN A 26 -1.98 -2.56 -11.69
N GLY A 27 -2.35 -2.99 -12.91
CA GLY A 27 -2.11 -2.21 -14.14
C GLY A 27 -3.13 -1.09 -14.41
N VAL A 28 -4.34 -1.19 -13.85
CA VAL A 28 -5.42 -0.22 -14.09
C VAL A 28 -5.61 0.66 -12.86
N PRO A 29 -5.44 1.99 -12.97
CA PRO A 29 -5.72 2.94 -11.89
C PRO A 29 -7.16 2.85 -11.42
N PHE A 30 -7.37 2.90 -10.11
CA PHE A 30 -8.70 3.10 -9.53
C PHE A 30 -8.72 4.43 -8.79
N VAL A 31 -9.44 5.39 -9.35
CA VAL A 31 -9.71 6.69 -8.72
C VAL A 31 -11.15 6.67 -8.23
N PRO A 32 -11.40 6.60 -6.91
CA PRO A 32 -12.76 6.68 -6.39
C PRO A 32 -13.33 8.07 -6.65
N GLU A 33 -14.64 8.14 -6.87
CA GLU A 33 -15.37 9.41 -6.75
C GLU A 33 -15.30 9.87 -5.30
N VAL A 34 -15.02 11.16 -5.10
CA VAL A 34 -14.94 11.77 -3.77
C VAL A 34 -15.81 13.02 -3.80
N ASP A 35 -16.75 13.09 -2.87
CA ASP A 35 -17.69 14.20 -2.75
C ASP A 35 -16.94 15.53 -2.59
N GLY A 36 -17.34 16.52 -3.39
CA GLY A 36 -16.75 17.86 -3.35
C GLY A 36 -15.43 18.03 -4.12
N MET A 37 -14.92 16.98 -4.79
CA MET A 37 -13.69 17.10 -5.59
C MET A 37 -13.80 18.07 -6.77
N GLU A 38 -15.00 18.24 -7.34
CA GLU A 38 -15.23 19.21 -8.44
C GLU A 38 -14.93 20.66 -8.02
N GLY A 39 -15.10 20.96 -6.72
CA GLY A 39 -14.80 22.29 -6.16
C GLY A 39 -13.34 22.46 -5.73
N PHE A 40 -12.50 21.42 -5.81
CA PHE A 40 -11.11 21.50 -5.39
C PHE A 40 -10.26 22.17 -6.46
N GLY A 41 -9.83 23.42 -6.20
CA GLY A 41 -8.99 24.19 -7.12
C GLY A 41 -7.51 23.78 -7.17
N GLY A 42 -7.12 22.72 -6.46
CA GLY A 42 -5.75 22.20 -6.45
C GLY A 42 -5.52 21.10 -7.50
N VAL A 43 -4.29 20.58 -7.53
CA VAL A 43 -3.93 19.46 -8.43
C VAL A 43 -4.29 18.14 -7.78
N THR A 44 -4.98 17.28 -8.53
CA THR A 44 -5.32 15.91 -8.14
C THR A 44 -4.59 14.92 -9.05
N LEU A 45 -4.11 13.83 -8.46
CA LEU A 45 -3.24 12.88 -9.14
C LEU A 45 -3.40 11.49 -8.53
N HIS A 46 -3.59 10.47 -9.39
CA HIS A 46 -3.48 9.08 -8.95
C HIS A 46 -2.01 8.68 -8.79
N SER A 47 -1.72 7.78 -7.85
CA SER A 47 -0.35 7.28 -7.59
C SER A 47 0.40 6.79 -8.85
N SER A 48 -0.30 6.25 -9.86
CA SER A 48 0.28 5.83 -11.14
C SER A 48 0.85 6.98 -11.98
N GLY A 49 0.40 8.21 -11.74
CA GLY A 49 0.93 9.42 -12.38
C GLY A 49 1.98 10.15 -11.52
N TYR A 50 2.20 9.72 -10.28
CA TYR A 50 3.23 10.30 -9.41
C TYR A 50 4.63 9.95 -9.91
N ARG A 51 5.52 10.95 -9.96
CA ARG A 51 6.92 10.78 -10.38
C ARG A 51 7.89 11.00 -9.23
N ASN A 52 7.83 12.16 -8.58
CA ASN A 52 8.63 12.50 -7.42
C ASN A 52 8.00 13.67 -6.65
N GLY A 53 8.55 13.96 -5.48
CA GLY A 53 8.06 15.01 -4.58
C GLY A 53 8.51 16.43 -4.94
N GLU A 54 9.42 16.62 -5.91
CA GLU A 54 10.02 17.93 -6.21
C GLU A 54 8.97 18.97 -6.62
N GLU A 55 7.99 18.56 -7.42
CA GLU A 55 6.89 19.42 -7.89
C GLU A 55 5.96 19.90 -6.76
N PHE A 56 6.09 19.32 -5.57
CA PHE A 56 5.25 19.58 -4.41
C PHE A 56 5.99 20.32 -3.28
N LYS A 57 7.23 20.72 -3.49
CA LYS A 57 8.03 21.46 -2.51
C LYS A 57 7.25 22.68 -1.97
N GLY A 58 7.14 22.77 -0.65
CA GLY A 58 6.45 23.85 0.04
C GLY A 58 4.92 23.82 -0.06
N LYS A 59 4.31 22.83 -0.72
CA LYS A 59 2.85 22.66 -0.81
C LYS A 59 2.30 21.81 0.34
N ASP A 60 1.03 21.99 0.64
CA ASP A 60 0.24 21.06 1.46
C ASP A 60 -0.27 19.94 0.56
N VAL A 61 0.02 18.69 0.91
CA VAL A 61 -0.34 17.52 0.10
C VAL A 61 -1.04 16.48 0.94
N LEU A 62 -2.26 16.11 0.54
CA LEU A 62 -3.02 15.03 1.13
C LEU A 62 -2.87 13.76 0.29
N VAL A 63 -2.25 12.74 0.87
CA VAL A 63 -2.15 11.40 0.28
C VAL A 63 -3.35 10.57 0.73
N VAL A 64 -4.23 10.25 -0.22
CA VAL A 64 -5.41 9.44 0.05
C VAL A 64 -5.07 7.95 -0.09
N GLY A 65 -4.97 7.26 1.06
CA GLY A 65 -4.68 5.84 1.12
C GLY A 65 -3.33 5.51 1.77
N CYS A 66 -3.30 4.39 2.49
CA CYS A 66 -2.20 3.96 3.34
C CYS A 66 -1.61 2.60 2.91
N GLY A 67 -1.66 2.28 1.62
CA GLY A 67 -0.90 1.15 1.05
C GLY A 67 0.59 1.46 0.92
N ASN A 68 1.39 0.51 0.44
CA ASN A 68 2.83 0.72 0.24
C ASN A 68 3.12 1.98 -0.57
N SER A 69 2.47 2.17 -1.73
CA SER A 69 2.63 3.37 -2.55
C SER A 69 2.25 4.66 -1.82
N GLY A 70 1.14 4.68 -1.08
CA GLY A 70 0.72 5.89 -0.34
C GLY A 70 1.73 6.27 0.76
N MET A 71 2.23 5.28 1.49
CA MET A 71 3.22 5.50 2.55
C MET A 71 4.58 5.95 1.98
N GLU A 72 5.02 5.38 0.86
CA GLU A 72 6.25 5.78 0.18
C GLU A 72 6.13 7.16 -0.47
N ILE A 73 5.00 7.48 -1.10
CA ILE A 73 4.73 8.83 -1.63
C ILE A 73 4.73 9.86 -0.51
N GLY A 74 4.08 9.58 0.63
CA GLY A 74 4.11 10.48 1.80
C GLY A 74 5.53 10.75 2.29
N LEU A 75 6.38 9.73 2.33
CA LEU A 75 7.80 9.87 2.68
C LEU A 75 8.56 10.70 1.64
N ASP A 76 8.36 10.43 0.35
CA ASP A 76 9.04 11.13 -0.73
C ASP A 76 8.65 12.62 -0.77
N LEU A 77 7.36 12.94 -0.62
CA LEU A 77 6.85 14.30 -0.47
C LEU A 77 7.50 15.02 0.70
N CYS A 78 7.54 14.38 1.87
CA CYS A 78 8.16 14.93 3.08
C CYS A 78 9.66 15.20 2.86
N ASN A 79 10.39 14.27 2.24
CA ASN A 79 11.82 14.43 1.93
C ASN A 79 12.10 15.57 0.94
N HIS A 80 11.16 15.88 0.04
CA HIS A 80 11.25 17.00 -0.91
C HIS A 80 10.69 18.32 -0.37
N GLY A 81 10.30 18.37 0.91
CA GLY A 81 9.88 19.59 1.58
C GLY A 81 8.41 19.96 1.39
N ALA A 82 7.55 19.02 0.99
CA ALA A 82 6.10 19.18 1.07
C ALA A 82 5.59 18.92 2.50
N ARG A 83 4.48 19.54 2.88
CA ARG A 83 3.75 19.26 4.12
C ARG A 83 2.74 18.14 3.83
N ALA A 84 3.15 16.91 4.12
CA ALA A 84 2.38 15.72 3.75
C ALA A 84 1.46 15.25 4.90
N SER A 85 0.23 14.90 4.52
CA SER A 85 -0.76 14.26 5.39
C SER A 85 -1.27 12.98 4.73
N ILE A 86 -1.45 11.90 5.48
CA ILE A 86 -1.92 10.60 4.96
C ILE A 86 -3.30 10.29 5.52
N VAL A 87 -4.25 9.94 4.64
CA VAL A 87 -5.57 9.47 5.04
C VAL A 87 -5.56 7.95 5.22
N VAL A 88 -5.96 7.51 6.41
CA VAL A 88 -6.13 6.09 6.76
C VAL A 88 -7.62 5.79 6.91
N ARG A 89 -8.13 4.88 6.08
CA ARG A 89 -9.55 4.44 6.10
C ARG A 89 -9.85 3.34 7.09
N GLY A 90 -8.83 2.57 7.49
CA GLY A 90 -9.03 1.44 8.36
C GLY A 90 -7.72 0.75 8.72
N PRO A 91 -7.80 -0.32 9.53
CA PRO A 91 -6.62 -1.00 10.05
C PRO A 91 -5.78 -1.65 8.94
N PHE A 92 -4.46 -1.56 9.06
CA PHE A 92 -3.50 -2.23 8.18
C PHE A 92 -2.24 -2.66 8.95
N HIS A 93 -1.53 -3.66 8.44
CA HIS A 93 -0.29 -4.11 9.05
C HIS A 93 0.88 -3.24 8.59
N VAL A 94 1.72 -2.83 9.54
CA VAL A 94 3.03 -2.22 9.29
C VAL A 94 4.11 -3.19 9.78
N VAL A 95 5.09 -3.47 8.94
CA VAL A 95 6.18 -4.42 9.19
C VAL A 95 7.50 -3.87 8.64
N THR A 96 8.64 -4.32 9.16
CA THR A 96 9.94 -4.00 8.55
C THR A 96 10.28 -4.99 7.44
N ARG A 97 11.20 -4.62 6.54
CA ARG A 97 11.76 -5.55 5.53
C ARG A 97 12.33 -6.83 6.18
N GLY A 98 13.01 -6.70 7.31
CA GLY A 98 13.57 -7.84 8.05
C GLY A 98 12.51 -8.79 8.58
N MET A 99 11.40 -8.27 9.12
CA MET A 99 10.27 -9.08 9.57
C MET A 99 9.62 -9.87 8.43
N VAL A 100 9.43 -9.24 7.27
CA VAL A 100 8.89 -9.91 6.08
C VAL A 100 9.83 -10.99 5.57
N HIS A 101 11.14 -10.69 5.47
CA HIS A 101 12.14 -11.65 5.05
C HIS A 101 12.16 -12.89 5.97
N LEU A 102 12.20 -12.67 7.28
CA LEU A 102 12.14 -13.75 8.27
C LEU A 102 10.87 -14.60 8.09
N GLY A 103 9.70 -13.95 8.00
CA GLY A 103 8.44 -14.65 7.82
C GLY A 103 8.41 -15.49 6.54
N MET A 104 8.91 -14.97 5.41
CA MET A 104 9.01 -15.72 4.16
C MET A 104 9.93 -16.94 4.27
N GLN A 105 11.05 -16.86 5.00
CA GLN A 105 11.89 -18.03 5.23
C GLN A 105 11.19 -19.06 6.13
N MET A 106 10.51 -18.60 7.17
CA MET A 106 9.78 -19.49 8.10
C MET A 106 8.63 -20.23 7.43
N LEU A 107 7.94 -19.61 6.47
CA LEU A 107 6.82 -20.24 5.73
C LEU A 107 7.23 -21.52 4.97
N LYS A 108 8.53 -21.75 4.73
CA LYS A 108 9.04 -22.98 4.13
C LYS A 108 8.96 -24.18 5.08
N TYR A 109 8.94 -23.94 6.39
CA TYR A 109 9.10 -24.97 7.42
C TYR A 109 7.98 -24.94 8.47
N VAL A 110 7.25 -23.82 8.60
CA VAL A 110 6.31 -23.57 9.68
C VAL A 110 4.96 -23.14 9.10
N LYS A 111 3.85 -23.61 9.68
CA LYS A 111 2.49 -23.22 9.26
C LYS A 111 2.28 -21.71 9.40
N MET A 112 1.59 -21.12 8.42
CA MET A 112 1.33 -19.67 8.30
C MET A 112 0.83 -19.02 9.59
N LYS A 113 -0.10 -19.66 10.32
CA LYS A 113 -0.64 -19.12 11.59
C LYS A 113 0.44 -18.82 12.64
N TYR A 114 1.49 -19.64 12.72
CA TYR A 114 2.56 -19.43 13.71
C TYR A 114 3.53 -18.35 13.23
N VAL A 115 3.81 -18.31 11.91
CA VAL A 115 4.59 -17.23 11.30
C VAL A 115 3.92 -15.89 11.54
N ASP A 116 2.60 -15.82 11.34
CA ASP A 116 1.79 -14.64 11.62
C ASP A 116 1.86 -14.22 13.08
N SER A 117 1.70 -15.15 14.03
CA SER A 117 1.82 -14.83 15.45
C SER A 117 3.18 -14.22 15.80
N ILE A 118 4.27 -14.78 15.25
CA ILE A 118 5.63 -14.32 15.51
C ILE A 118 5.84 -12.92 14.91
N VAL A 119 5.54 -12.76 13.62
CA VAL A 119 5.72 -11.48 12.92
C VAL A 119 4.81 -10.39 13.50
N ALA A 120 3.56 -10.71 13.80
CA ALA A 120 2.63 -9.76 14.42
C ALA A 120 3.07 -9.35 15.82
N SER A 121 3.70 -10.24 16.59
CA SER A 121 4.26 -9.91 17.91
C SER A 121 5.49 -9.01 17.78
N MET A 122 6.41 -9.31 16.87
CA MET A 122 7.56 -8.45 16.57
C MET A 122 7.12 -7.06 16.12
N ALA A 123 6.15 -6.99 15.21
CA ALA A 123 5.57 -5.73 14.73
C ALA A 123 4.88 -4.98 15.88
N SER A 124 4.11 -5.65 16.74
CA SER A 124 3.49 -5.02 17.91
C SER A 124 4.49 -4.44 18.89
N PHE A 125 5.63 -5.09 19.08
CA PHE A 125 6.67 -4.57 19.94
C PHE A 125 7.35 -3.33 19.33
N TYR A 126 7.74 -3.42 18.05
CA TYR A 126 8.48 -2.38 17.35
C TYR A 126 7.63 -1.13 17.02
N TYR A 127 6.35 -1.34 16.73
CA TYR A 127 5.38 -0.30 16.35
C TYR A 127 4.31 -0.05 17.42
N ARG A 128 4.65 -0.29 18.70
CA ARG A 128 3.71 -0.17 19.84
C ARG A 128 3.06 1.21 19.99
N ASP A 129 3.69 2.24 19.44
CA ASP A 129 3.29 3.64 19.52
C ASP A 129 2.34 4.07 18.39
N LEU A 130 2.24 3.30 17.30
CA LEU A 130 1.40 3.64 16.14
C LEU A 130 -0.07 3.95 16.45
N PRO A 131 -0.75 3.31 17.43
CA PRO A 131 -2.12 3.68 17.81
C PRO A 131 -2.26 5.15 18.22
N LYS A 132 -1.22 5.79 18.78
CA LYS A 132 -1.22 7.21 19.15
C LYS A 132 -1.35 8.14 17.94
N TYR A 133 -0.99 7.63 16.75
CA TYR A 133 -1.05 8.33 15.47
C TYR A 133 -2.24 7.85 14.63
N GLY A 134 -3.20 7.11 15.22
CA GLY A 134 -4.36 6.59 14.50
C GLY A 134 -4.11 5.32 13.68
N ILE A 135 -2.88 4.83 13.61
CA ILE A 135 -2.54 3.61 12.84
C ILE A 135 -2.79 2.38 13.71
N HIS A 136 -3.77 1.57 13.29
CA HIS A 136 -4.17 0.35 13.98
C HIS A 136 -3.93 -0.87 13.11
N ARG A 137 -3.54 -1.98 13.74
CA ARG A 137 -3.43 -3.27 13.06
C ARG A 137 -4.77 -4.01 13.02
N PRO A 138 -5.05 -4.80 11.97
CA PRO A 138 -6.16 -5.75 11.96
C PRO A 138 -6.06 -6.73 13.14
N ALA A 139 -7.17 -6.93 13.86
CA ALA A 139 -7.20 -7.75 15.08
C ALA A 139 -7.29 -9.26 14.81
N LEU A 140 -7.89 -9.66 13.69
CA LEU A 140 -8.29 -11.06 13.45
C LEU A 140 -7.28 -11.88 12.65
N GLN A 141 -6.35 -11.24 11.93
CA GLN A 141 -5.43 -11.92 11.01
C GLN A 141 -4.03 -11.32 11.12
N GLY A 142 -3.00 -12.15 10.94
CA GLY A 142 -1.63 -11.68 10.80
C GLY A 142 -1.31 -11.28 9.35
N PRO A 143 -0.14 -10.63 9.13
CA PRO A 143 0.19 -10.00 7.85
C PRO A 143 0.21 -10.96 6.65
N PHE A 144 0.58 -12.23 6.82
CA PHE A 144 0.63 -13.21 5.74
C PHE A 144 -0.75 -13.81 5.45
N THR A 145 -1.51 -14.20 6.49
CA THR A 145 -2.89 -14.66 6.30
C THR A 145 -3.74 -13.55 5.67
N HIS A 146 -3.60 -12.31 6.15
CA HIS A 146 -4.35 -11.17 5.61
C HIS A 146 -4.05 -10.95 4.13
N LYS A 147 -2.78 -11.02 3.71
CA LYS A 147 -2.43 -10.95 2.29
C LYS A 147 -3.06 -12.11 1.50
N SER A 148 -3.00 -13.34 2.02
CA SER A 148 -3.50 -14.53 1.33
C SER A 148 -5.03 -14.54 1.18
N THR A 149 -5.77 -13.90 2.08
CA THR A 149 -7.25 -13.94 2.10
C THR A 149 -7.88 -12.72 1.44
N THR A 150 -7.26 -11.54 1.53
CA THR A 150 -7.84 -10.28 1.00
C THR A 150 -7.04 -9.66 -0.14
N GLY A 151 -5.85 -10.19 -0.45
CA GLY A 151 -4.89 -9.57 -1.38
C GLY A 151 -4.17 -8.35 -0.81
N LYS A 152 -4.53 -7.86 0.39
CA LYS A 152 -3.91 -6.66 0.98
C LYS A 152 -2.55 -6.99 1.56
N THR A 153 -1.51 -6.54 0.86
CA THR A 153 -0.13 -6.69 1.30
C THR A 153 0.16 -5.78 2.51
N PRO A 154 0.86 -6.27 3.55
CA PRO A 154 1.28 -5.42 4.66
C PRO A 154 2.16 -4.27 4.15
N VAL A 155 2.08 -3.11 4.80
CA VAL A 155 2.98 -1.98 4.53
C VAL A 155 4.37 -2.33 5.05
N ILE A 156 5.34 -2.30 4.16
CA ILE A 156 6.75 -2.44 4.49
C ILE A 156 7.27 -1.03 4.75
N ASP A 157 7.48 -0.70 6.02
CA ASP A 157 8.01 0.61 6.38
C ASP A 157 9.45 0.78 5.88
N VAL A 158 9.68 1.90 5.22
CA VAL A 158 10.98 2.33 4.67
C VAL A 158 11.44 3.66 5.27
N GLY A 159 10.78 4.15 6.33
CA GLY A 159 11.11 5.39 7.02
C GLY A 159 9.92 6.34 7.17
N THR A 160 8.76 6.03 6.59
CA THR A 160 7.55 6.83 6.72
C THR A 160 7.09 6.91 8.17
N VAL A 161 7.19 5.81 8.93
CA VAL A 161 6.81 5.81 10.35
C VAL A 161 7.64 6.77 11.17
N ASP A 162 8.93 6.91 10.89
CA ASP A 162 9.79 7.85 11.64
C ASP A 162 9.44 9.32 11.32
N ARG A 163 8.99 9.60 10.09
CA ARG A 163 8.44 10.91 9.72
C ARG A 163 7.08 11.19 10.38
N ILE A 164 6.27 10.16 10.60
CA ILE A 164 5.02 10.27 11.38
C ILE A 164 5.35 10.55 12.85
N ARG A 165 6.29 9.80 13.43
CA ARG A 165 6.72 9.95 14.84
C ARG A 165 7.24 11.35 15.16
N SER A 166 8.01 11.92 14.23
CA SER A 166 8.56 13.27 14.33
C SER A 166 7.56 14.38 14.01
N GLY A 167 6.34 14.04 13.58
CA GLY A 167 5.29 15.00 13.21
C GLY A 167 5.48 15.66 11.86
N GLN A 168 6.48 15.22 11.06
CA GLN A 168 6.72 15.72 9.71
C GLN A 168 5.67 15.20 8.70
N ILE A 169 5.05 14.06 8.99
CA ILE A 169 3.89 13.54 8.28
C ILE A 169 2.72 13.42 9.26
N GLN A 170 1.58 14.02 8.92
CA GLN A 170 0.37 13.90 9.73
C GLN A 170 -0.47 12.70 9.27
N VAL A 171 -1.19 12.06 10.19
CA VAL A 171 -2.11 10.96 9.88
C VAL A 171 -3.52 11.40 10.21
N ASN A 172 -4.39 11.37 9.21
CA ASN A 172 -5.80 11.70 9.34
C ASN A 172 -6.64 10.42 9.23
N MET A 173 -7.44 10.14 10.24
CA MET A 173 -8.40 9.04 10.21
C MET A 173 -9.69 9.53 9.54
N HIS A 174 -10.10 8.87 8.46
CA HIS A 174 -11.38 9.20 7.81
C HIS A 174 -12.12 7.94 7.37
N MET A 175 -13.34 7.78 7.90
CA MET A 175 -14.16 6.57 7.71
C MET A 175 -15.08 6.66 6.49
N HIS A 176 -15.20 7.86 5.88
CA HIS A 176 -16.07 8.14 4.74
C HIS A 176 -15.27 8.91 3.68
N ILE A 177 -14.91 8.22 2.58
CA ILE A 177 -14.52 8.81 1.29
C ILE A 177 -15.24 8.03 0.22
#